data_AF-A0A942RK69-F1
#
_entry.id   AF-A0A942RK69-F1
#
_cell.length_a   1.000
_cell.length_b   1.000
_cell.length_c   1.000
_cell.angle_alpha   90.00
_cell.angle_beta   90.00
_cell.angle_gamma   90.00
#
_symmetry.space_group_name_H-M   'P 1'
#
loop_
_entity.id
_entity.type
_entity.pdbx_description
1 polymer ?
#
loop_
_entity_poly.entity_id
_entity_poly.type
_entity_poly.pdbx_seq_one_letter_code
_entity_poly.pdbx_strand_id
1 'polypeptide(L)'
;KKNQLFHKAIEMYPIILILIQFLKDVYNVFDSRDIGALDMLIHTYSESDVDALAQYVKGLSDDYEAIKNSLVYDEISNGPIEGVNSRIKAIHRRSSGRAGIFLLNAYMVLPG
;
A
#
# COMPACT_ATOMS: atom_id res chain seq x y z
N LYS A 1 9.50 -24.56 -20.34
CA LYS A 1 8.26 -23.86 -20.76
C LYS A 1 8.04 -22.52 -20.05
N LYS A 2 7.82 -22.44 -18.71
CA LYS A 2 7.62 -21.14 -18.00
C LYS A 2 8.76 -20.13 -18.20
N ASN A 3 10.03 -20.55 -18.03
CA ASN A 3 11.18 -19.66 -18.24
C ASN A 3 11.30 -19.15 -19.69
N GLN A 4 10.90 -19.95 -20.70
CA GLN A 4 10.95 -19.52 -22.10
C GLN A 4 9.89 -18.46 -22.41
N LEU A 5 8.68 -18.60 -21.87
CA LEU A 5 7.62 -17.60 -22.02
C LEU A 5 7.98 -16.27 -21.33
N PHE A 6 8.66 -16.35 -20.19
CA PHE A 6 9.11 -15.18 -19.45
C PHE A 6 10.21 -14.41 -20.20
N HIS A 7 11.20 -15.10 -20.76
CA HIS A 7 12.23 -14.45 -21.59
C HIS A 7 11.60 -13.75 -22.80
N LYS A 8 10.67 -14.42 -23.49
CA LYS A 8 9.95 -13.83 -24.61
C LYS A 8 9.13 -12.60 -24.21
N ALA A 9 8.53 -12.60 -23.03
CA ALA A 9 7.79 -11.45 -22.50
C ALA A 9 8.71 -10.26 -22.20
N ILE A 10 9.90 -10.50 -21.66
CA ILE A 10 10.91 -9.46 -21.41
C ILE A 10 11.39 -8.83 -22.72
N GLU A 11 11.65 -9.63 -23.75
CA GLU A 11 12.04 -9.13 -25.07
C GLU A 11 10.95 -8.23 -25.68
N MET A 12 9.68 -8.61 -25.52
CA MET A 12 8.55 -7.84 -26.04
C MET A 12 8.25 -6.58 -25.20
N TYR A 13 8.49 -6.63 -23.89
CA TYR A 13 8.13 -5.57 -22.95
C TYR A 13 9.26 -5.35 -21.92
N PRO A 14 10.30 -4.56 -22.26
CA PRO A 14 11.43 -4.29 -21.37
C PRO A 14 11.04 -3.68 -20.02
N ILE A 15 9.90 -2.98 -19.96
CA ILE A 15 9.31 -2.42 -18.74
C ILE A 15 9.13 -3.47 -17.63
N ILE A 16 8.96 -4.74 -17.97
CA ILE A 16 8.83 -5.83 -16.99
C ILE A 16 10.07 -5.89 -16.11
N LEU A 17 11.27 -5.67 -16.65
CA LEU A 17 12.51 -5.67 -15.86
C LEU A 17 12.54 -4.50 -14.87
N ILE A 18 12.08 -3.33 -15.30
CA ILE A 18 11.98 -2.14 -14.45
C ILE A 18 11.03 -2.42 -13.27
N LEU A 19 9.86 -2.99 -13.56
CA LEU A 19 8.87 -3.33 -12.52
C LEU A 19 9.39 -4.39 -11.54
N ILE A 20 10.14 -5.38 -12.03
CA ILE A 20 10.76 -6.39 -11.17
C ILE A 20 11.82 -5.75 -10.26
N GLN A 21 12.64 -4.85 -10.80
CA GLN A 21 13.64 -4.16 -10.01
C GLN A 21 12.98 -3.26 -8.96
N PHE A 22 11.96 -2.51 -9.36
CA PHE A 22 11.15 -1.70 -8.46
C PHE A 22 10.58 -2.54 -7.29
N LEU A 23 9.98 -3.69 -7.58
CA LEU A 23 9.47 -4.57 -6.53
C LEU A 23 10.56 -5.07 -5.60
N LYS A 24 11.74 -5.44 -6.12
CA LYS A 24 12.88 -5.84 -5.28
C LYS A 24 13.32 -4.71 -4.35
N ASP A 25 13.37 -3.48 -4.86
CA ASP A 25 13.77 -2.31 -4.07
C ASP A 25 12.72 -2.04 -2.97
N VAL A 26 11.42 -2.14 -3.29
CA VAL A 26 10.34 -2.06 -2.30
C VAL A 26 10.48 -3.13 -1.22
N TYR A 27 10.67 -4.40 -1.60
CA TYR A 27 10.87 -5.47 -0.61
C TYR A 27 12.11 -5.22 0.25
N ASN A 28 13.19 -4.71 -0.34
CA ASN A 28 14.39 -4.36 0.41
C ASN A 28 14.09 -3.33 1.50
N VAL A 29 13.27 -2.30 1.22
CA VAL A 29 12.86 -1.31 2.24
C VAL A 29 12.18 -1.97 3.44
N PHE A 30 11.18 -2.82 3.18
CA PHE A 30 10.37 -3.40 4.26
C PHE A 30 11.04 -4.57 4.98
N ASP A 31 11.82 -5.39 4.27
CA ASP A 31 12.52 -6.52 4.86
C ASP A 31 13.71 -6.06 5.71
N SER A 32 14.48 -5.08 5.22
CA SER A 32 15.60 -4.50 5.96
C SER A 32 15.16 -3.48 7.01
N ARG A 33 13.96 -2.90 6.85
CA ARG A 33 13.45 -1.75 7.63
C ARG A 33 14.39 -0.55 7.61
N ASP A 34 15.20 -0.42 6.57
CA ASP A 34 16.15 0.66 6.42
C ASP A 34 15.48 1.91 5.81
N ILE A 35 15.59 3.02 6.53
CA ILE A 35 15.10 4.33 6.08
C ILE A 35 15.94 4.82 4.88
N GLY A 36 17.24 4.51 4.85
CA GLY A 36 18.11 4.87 3.73
C GLY A 36 17.67 4.20 2.42
N ALA A 37 17.25 2.93 2.50
CA ALA A 37 16.64 2.23 1.39
C ALA A 37 15.33 2.89 0.92
N LEU A 38 14.50 3.41 1.84
CA LEU A 38 13.27 4.14 1.49
C LEU A 38 13.60 5.44 0.74
N ASP A 39 14.57 6.21 1.24
CA ASP A 39 15.01 7.45 0.60
C ASP A 39 15.55 7.18 -0.81
N MET A 40 16.35 6.11 -0.96
CA MET A 40 16.91 5.69 -2.24
C MET A 40 15.81 5.24 -3.20
N LEU A 41 14.82 4.49 -2.74
CA LEU A 41 13.66 4.09 -3.54
C LEU A 41 12.91 5.31 -4.06
N ILE A 42 12.56 6.25 -3.18
CA ILE A 42 11.81 7.46 -3.57
C ILE A 42 12.59 8.27 -4.60
N HIS A 43 13.88 8.51 -4.33
CA HIS A 43 14.73 9.26 -5.24
C HIS A 43 14.84 8.57 -6.62
N THR A 44 15.11 7.26 -6.64
CA THR A 44 15.37 6.50 -7.88
C THR A 44 14.19 6.51 -8.84
N TYR A 45 12.95 6.43 -8.33
CA TYR A 45 11.76 6.31 -9.18
C TYR A 45 10.95 7.60 -9.30
N SER A 46 11.35 8.69 -8.63
CA SER A 46 10.65 9.99 -8.69
C SER A 46 10.57 10.57 -10.11
N GLU A 47 11.64 10.40 -10.89
CA GLU A 47 11.77 10.83 -12.29
C GLU A 47 11.69 9.64 -13.26
N SER A 48 10.99 8.56 -12.87
CA SER A 48 10.85 7.39 -13.75
C SER A 48 9.98 7.70 -14.97
N ASP A 49 10.40 7.24 -16.15
CA ASP A 49 9.60 7.28 -17.39
C ASP A 49 8.28 6.47 -17.31
N VAL A 50 8.09 5.72 -16.23
CA VAL A 50 6.85 5.01 -15.93
C VAL A 50 6.05 5.85 -14.92
N ASP A 51 5.09 6.63 -15.41
CA ASP A 51 4.25 7.53 -14.60
C ASP A 51 3.67 6.86 -13.35
N ALA A 52 3.26 5.59 -13.46
CA ALA A 52 2.72 4.84 -12.35
C ALA A 52 3.73 4.63 -11.20
N LEU A 53 5.02 4.45 -11.52
CA LEU A 53 6.08 4.33 -10.52
C LEU A 53 6.38 5.69 -9.87
N ALA A 54 6.50 6.74 -10.68
CA ALA A 54 6.69 8.10 -10.19
C ALA A 54 5.55 8.54 -9.26
N GLN A 55 4.29 8.27 -9.66
CA GLN A 55 3.12 8.52 -8.82
C GLN A 55 3.13 7.70 -7.53
N TYR A 56 3.53 6.43 -7.60
CA TYR A 56 3.61 5.58 -6.42
C TYR A 56 4.61 6.12 -5.40
N VAL A 57 5.85 6.42 -5.83
CA VAL A 57 6.86 6.94 -4.89
C VAL A 57 6.58 8.36 -4.43
N LYS A 58 5.87 9.16 -5.22
CA LYS A 58 5.33 10.44 -4.76
C LYS A 58 4.38 10.24 -3.59
N GLY A 59 3.47 9.28 -3.67
CA GLY A 59 2.61 8.91 -2.54
C GLY A 59 3.42 8.49 -1.30
N LEU A 60 4.49 7.72 -1.49
CA LEU A 60 5.39 7.39 -0.37
C LEU A 60 6.06 8.63 0.23
N SER A 61 6.45 9.59 -0.60
CA SER A 61 7.05 10.86 -0.16
C SER A 61 6.04 11.74 0.57
N ASP A 62 4.79 11.80 0.11
CA ASP A 62 3.72 12.58 0.76
C ASP A 62 3.41 12.01 2.16
N ASP A 63 3.45 10.68 2.31
CA ASP A 63 3.22 9.95 3.57
C ASP A 63 4.51 9.57 4.31
N TYR A 64 5.65 10.22 4.01
CA TYR A 64 6.98 9.77 4.42
C TYR A 64 7.11 9.47 5.92
N GLU A 65 6.67 10.38 6.78
CA GLU A 65 6.79 10.19 8.24
C GLU A 65 5.93 9.02 8.74
N ALA A 66 4.76 8.76 8.16
CA ALA A 66 3.93 7.62 8.52
C ALA A 66 4.62 6.29 8.14
N ILE A 67 5.22 6.25 6.97
CA ILE A 67 5.93 5.06 6.47
C ILE A 67 7.20 4.83 7.29
N LYS A 68 8.00 5.86 7.51
CA LYS A 68 9.19 5.81 8.38
C LYS A 68 8.84 5.29 9.77
N ASN A 69 7.75 5.80 10.38
CA ASN A 69 7.29 5.29 11.67
C ASN A 69 6.89 3.81 11.60
N SER A 70 6.28 3.35 10.50
CA SER A 70 5.96 1.93 10.31
C SER A 70 7.20 1.03 10.18
N LEU A 71 8.32 1.56 9.67
CA LEU A 71 9.59 0.83 9.58
C LEU A 71 10.31 0.79 10.94
N VAL A 72 10.29 1.91 11.69
CA VAL A 72 10.97 2.05 12.99
C VAL A 72 10.25 1.29 14.11
N TYR A 73 8.91 1.32 14.11
CA TYR A 73 8.08 0.75 15.19
C TYR A 73 7.37 -0.52 14.73
N ASP A 74 8.13 -1.54 14.35
CA ASP A 74 7.60 -2.77 13.75
C ASP A 74 6.76 -3.64 14.70
N GLU A 75 7.00 -3.53 16.00
CA GLU A 75 6.18 -4.18 17.03
C GLU A 75 4.80 -3.53 17.21
N ILE A 76 4.59 -2.31 16.68
CA ILE A 76 3.33 -1.58 16.81
C ILE A 76 2.44 -1.89 15.61
N SER A 77 1.42 -2.72 15.83
CA SER A 77 0.45 -3.05 14.80
C SER A 77 -0.70 -2.05 14.73
N ASN A 78 -1.02 -1.59 13.52
CA ASN A 78 -2.26 -0.87 13.22
C ASN A 78 -3.51 -1.79 13.19
N GLY A 79 -3.34 -3.10 13.39
CA GLY A 79 -4.40 -4.11 13.29
C GLY A 79 -5.67 -3.80 14.11
N PRO A 80 -5.57 -3.40 15.39
CA PRO A 80 -6.76 -3.03 16.18
C PRO A 80 -7.53 -1.86 15.58
N ILE A 81 -6.81 -0.80 15.16
CA ILE A 81 -7.39 0.41 14.57
C ILE A 81 -8.04 0.09 13.22
N GLU A 82 -7.35 -0.69 12.37
CA GLU A 82 -7.88 -1.14 11.09
C GLU A 82 -9.08 -2.08 11.24
N GLY A 83 -9.13 -2.87 12.31
CA GLY A 83 -10.29 -3.68 12.69
C GLY A 83 -11.51 -2.80 12.99
N VAL A 84 -11.34 -1.74 13.78
CA VAL A 84 -12.41 -0.76 14.07
C VAL A 84 -12.86 -0.05 12.79
N ASN A 85 -11.91 0.44 11.98
CA ASN A 85 -12.20 1.09 10.70
C ASN A 85 -12.99 0.17 9.76
N SER A 86 -12.61 -1.10 9.67
CA SER A 86 -13.27 -2.10 8.83
C SER A 86 -14.71 -2.36 9.27
N ARG A 87 -14.96 -2.44 10.58
CA ARG A 87 -16.31 -2.58 11.15
C ARG A 87 -17.18 -1.38 10.82
N ILE A 88 -16.68 -0.16 11.02
CA ILE A 88 -17.40 1.07 10.71
C ILE A 88 -17.72 1.13 9.21
N LYS A 89 -16.74 0.85 8.34
CA LYS A 89 -16.93 0.79 6.88
C LYS A 89 -17.98 -0.25 6.49
N ALA A 90 -18.01 -1.41 7.15
CA ALA A 90 -19.00 -2.46 6.88
C ALA A 90 -20.43 -2.02 7.28
N ILE A 91 -20.59 -1.36 8.42
CA ILE A 91 -21.87 -0.81 8.86
C ILE A 91 -22.34 0.26 7.87
N HIS A 92 -21.46 1.21 7.51
CA HIS A 92 -21.76 2.26 6.55
C HIS A 92 -22.18 1.70 5.18
N ARG A 93 -21.47 0.69 4.64
CA ARG A 93 -21.84 0.05 3.36
C ARG A 93 -23.24 -0.58 3.38
N ARG A 94 -23.71 -1.09 4.53
CA ARG A 94 -25.05 -1.66 4.69
C ARG A 94 -26.12 -0.59 4.91
N SER A 95 -25.76 0.56 5.45
CA SER A 95 -26.69 1.61 5.89
C SER A 95 -26.71 2.87 5.01
N SER A 96 -25.81 2.99 4.03
CA SER A 96 -25.75 4.12 3.10
C SER A 96 -27.12 4.38 2.45
N GLY A 97 -27.73 5.51 2.83
CA GLY A 97 -28.87 6.11 2.15
C GLY A 97 -30.24 6.05 2.85
N ARG A 98 -30.40 5.37 4.01
CA ARG A 98 -31.75 5.19 4.61
C ARG A 98 -31.86 5.39 6.13
N ALA A 99 -30.76 5.61 6.83
CA ALA A 99 -30.71 5.66 8.29
C ALA A 99 -30.07 6.96 8.76
N GLY A 100 -30.80 7.79 9.51
CA GLY A 100 -30.20 8.89 10.28
C GLY A 100 -29.29 8.36 11.39
N ILE A 101 -28.47 9.23 11.99
CA ILE A 101 -27.47 8.87 13.03
C ILE A 101 -28.07 8.04 14.18
N PHE A 102 -29.33 8.28 14.54
CA PHE A 102 -30.04 7.51 15.56
C PHE A 102 -30.25 6.03 15.19
N LEU A 103 -30.65 5.75 13.95
CA LEU A 103 -30.87 4.37 13.48
C LEU A 103 -29.54 3.65 13.27
N LEU A 104 -28.49 4.39 12.89
CA LEU A 104 -27.12 3.87 12.82
C LEU A 104 -26.59 3.49 14.22
N ASN A 105 -26.80 4.36 15.21
CA ASN A 105 -26.41 4.10 16.60
C ASN A 105 -27.16 2.90 17.16
N ALA A 106 -28.47 2.80 16.92
CA ALA A 106 -29.26 1.64 17.31
C ALA A 106 -28.72 0.34 16.69
N TYR A 107 -28.37 0.35 15.40
CA TYR A 107 -27.78 -0.81 14.73
C TYR A 107 -26.41 -1.23 15.31
N MET A 108 -25.63 -0.28 15.83
CA MET A 108 -24.34 -0.57 16.48
C MET A 108 -24.47 -1.27 17.84
N VAL A 109 -25.55 -1.04 18.58
CA VAL A 109 -25.81 -1.66 19.89
C VAL A 109 -26.67 -2.92 19.82
N LEU A 110 -27.35 -3.17 18.71
CA LEU A 110 -28.08 -4.41 18.50
C LEU A 110 -27.09 -5.59 18.33
N PRO A 111 -27.22 -6.67 19.12
CA PRO A 111 -26.43 -7.88 18.91
C PRO A 111 -26.76 -8.48 17.53
N GLY A 112 -25.73 -8.90 16.81
CA GLY A 112 -25.83 -9.54 15.50
C GLY A 112 -26.12 -11.03 15.57
#